data_AF-A0A841LFM7-F1
#
_entry.id   AF-A0A841LFM7-F1
#
_cell.length_a   1.000
_cell.length_b   1.000
_cell.length_c   1.000
_cell.angle_alpha   90.00
_cell.angle_beta   90.00
_cell.angle_gamma   90.00
#
_symmetry.space_group_name_H-M   'P 1'
#
loop_
_entity.id
_entity.type
_entity.pdbx_description
1 polymer ?
#
loop_
_entity_poly.entity_id
_entity_poly.type
_entity_poly.pdbx_seq_one_letter_code
_entity_poly.pdbx_strand_id
1 'polypeptide(L)'
;MGEVAWMVEARAALGVREVPGVGNAAAIMGWARALGLAYGGDSTPWCGLFVAHCLRVALPEEKLPAAPLVARRWSRFGVECDPQPGAVLVFWRGSRSGWSGHVGF
;
A
#
# COMPACT_ATOMS: atom_id res chain seq x y z
N MET A 1 9.27 21.38 9.94
CA MET A 1 8.44 20.17 10.14
C MET A 1 9.09 19.06 9.35
N GLY A 2 9.50 17.97 10.02
CA GLY A 2 10.08 16.81 9.35
C GLY A 2 9.02 16.09 8.51
N GLU A 3 9.46 15.30 7.52
CA GLU A 3 8.54 14.48 6.75
C GLU A 3 7.87 13.42 7.64
N VAL A 4 6.63 13.07 7.32
CA VAL A 4 5.90 11.97 7.94
C VAL A 4 6.63 10.64 7.74
N ALA A 5 6.73 9.83 8.80
CA ALA A 5 7.65 8.69 8.86
C ALA A 5 7.47 7.65 7.73
N TRP A 6 6.24 7.31 7.35
CA TRP A 6 6.00 6.33 6.26
C TRP A 6 6.33 6.87 4.87
N MET A 7 6.42 8.19 4.69
CA MET A 7 6.81 8.79 3.41
C MET A 7 8.31 8.65 3.13
N VAL A 8 9.12 8.47 4.18
CA VAL A 8 10.55 8.12 4.03
C VAL A 8 10.68 6.78 3.29
N GLU A 9 9.92 5.78 3.72
CA GLU A 9 9.88 4.46 3.09
C GLU A 9 9.28 4.53 1.68
N ALA A 10 8.21 5.31 1.51
CA ALA A 10 7.59 5.52 0.20
C ALA A 10 8.58 6.07 -0.83
N ARG A 11 9.44 7.02 -0.44
CA ARG A 11 10.49 7.56 -1.31
C ARG A 11 11.63 6.57 -1.55
N ALA A 12 12.02 5.78 -0.55
CA ALA A 12 13.04 4.74 -0.72
C ALA A 12 12.63 3.68 -1.76
N ALA A 13 11.32 3.47 -1.94
CA ALA A 13 10.76 2.56 -2.93
C ALA A 13 10.62 3.17 -4.34
N LEU A 14 10.99 4.44 -4.58
CA LEU A 14 10.93 5.04 -5.90
C LEU A 14 11.80 4.26 -6.89
N GLY A 15 11.22 3.92 -8.05
CA GLY A 15 11.88 3.12 -9.08
C GLY A 15 11.68 1.60 -8.93
N VAL A 16 11.10 1.14 -7.83
CA VAL A 16 10.64 -0.26 -7.73
C VAL A 16 9.53 -0.49 -8.76
N ARG A 17 9.69 -1.56 -9.54
CA ARG A 17 8.78 -1.95 -10.61
C ARG A 17 8.74 -3.48 -10.71
N GLU A 18 7.66 -3.96 -11.30
CA GLU A 18 7.46 -5.38 -11.61
C GLU A 18 8.53 -5.90 -12.57
N VAL A 19 8.78 -7.20 -12.53
CA VAL A 19 9.64 -7.90 -13.48
C VAL A 19 8.76 -8.49 -14.59
N PRO A 20 8.98 -8.13 -15.86
CA PRO A 20 8.19 -8.68 -16.96
C PRO A 20 8.30 -10.22 -17.09
N GLY A 21 7.20 -10.85 -17.50
CA GLY A 21 7.16 -12.29 -17.76
C GLY A 21 6.89 -13.11 -16.49
N VAL A 22 7.66 -14.17 -16.28
CA VAL A 22 7.48 -15.13 -15.16
C VAL A 22 8.29 -14.78 -13.91
N GLY A 23 9.08 -13.69 -13.97
CA GLY A 23 9.88 -13.21 -12.85
C GLY A 23 9.04 -12.46 -11.81
N ASN A 24 9.65 -12.12 -10.67
CA ASN A 24 9.05 -11.26 -9.67
C ASN A 24 10.09 -10.32 -9.06
N ALA A 25 9.71 -9.08 -8.79
CA ALA A 25 10.55 -8.11 -8.09
C ALA A 25 10.79 -8.55 -6.64
N ALA A 26 12.06 -8.74 -6.27
CA ALA A 26 12.44 -9.19 -4.93
C ALA A 26 11.93 -8.25 -3.82
N ALA A 27 11.89 -6.95 -4.08
CA ALA A 27 11.35 -5.94 -3.16
C ALA A 27 9.86 -6.16 -2.88
N ILE A 28 9.02 -6.23 -3.92
CA ILE A 28 7.57 -6.41 -3.80
C ILE A 28 7.25 -7.72 -3.08
N MET A 29 7.92 -8.82 -3.46
CA MET A 29 7.74 -10.11 -2.80
C MET A 29 8.25 -10.09 -1.34
N GLY A 30 9.28 -9.31 -1.05
CA GLY A 30 9.80 -9.08 0.30
C GLY A 30 8.78 -8.40 1.20
N TRP A 31 8.10 -7.38 0.71
CA TRP A 31 7.04 -6.67 1.43
C TRP A 31 5.90 -7.62 1.82
N ALA A 32 5.44 -8.44 0.87
CA ALA A 32 4.37 -9.41 1.12
C ALA A 32 4.77 -10.43 2.21
N ARG A 33 6.00 -10.94 2.15
CA ARG A 33 6.52 -11.86 3.17
C ARG A 33 6.62 -11.20 4.55
N ALA A 34 7.12 -9.97 4.63
CA ALA A 34 7.24 -9.24 5.89
C ALA A 34 5.87 -8.96 6.55
N LEU A 35 4.83 -8.79 5.73
CA LEU A 35 3.46 -8.61 6.19
C LEU A 35 2.70 -9.93 6.42
N GLY A 36 3.29 -11.09 6.10
CA GLY A 36 2.65 -12.40 6.21
C GLY A 36 1.47 -12.58 5.25
N LEU A 37 1.49 -11.90 4.10
CA LEU A 37 0.40 -11.92 3.12
C LEU A 37 0.62 -13.02 2.07
N ALA A 38 -0.43 -13.79 1.79
CA ALA A 38 -0.47 -14.65 0.62
C ALA A 38 -0.49 -13.78 -0.64
N TYR A 39 0.56 -13.87 -1.45
CA TYR A 39 0.79 -12.99 -2.58
C TYR A 39 1.45 -13.76 -3.72
N GLY A 40 0.73 -13.91 -4.83
CA GLY A 40 1.09 -14.83 -5.91
C GLY A 40 2.20 -14.35 -6.83
N GLY A 41 2.45 -13.04 -6.86
CA GLY A 41 3.48 -12.42 -7.69
C GLY A 41 3.30 -10.92 -7.83
N ASP A 42 4.33 -10.24 -8.30
CA ASP A 42 4.34 -8.78 -8.48
C ASP A 42 3.37 -8.29 -9.56
N SER A 43 2.95 -9.16 -10.48
CA SER A 43 1.84 -8.91 -11.42
C SER A 43 0.47 -8.73 -10.73
N THR A 44 0.34 -9.10 -9.45
CA THR A 44 -0.85 -8.78 -8.66
C THR A 44 -0.83 -7.31 -8.28
N PRO A 45 -1.94 -6.55 -8.37
CA PRO A 45 -1.95 -5.14 -7.96
C PRO A 45 -1.39 -4.93 -6.53
N TRP A 46 -0.33 -4.15 -6.40
CA TRP A 46 0.42 -3.96 -5.16
C TRP A 46 0.22 -2.60 -4.49
N CYS A 47 -0.70 -1.76 -4.97
CA CYS A 47 -0.98 -0.45 -4.34
C CYS A 47 -1.28 -0.55 -2.83
N GLY A 48 -2.13 -1.50 -2.44
CA GLY A 48 -2.42 -1.76 -1.02
C GLY A 48 -1.26 -2.43 -0.28
N LEU A 49 -0.49 -3.28 -0.95
CA LEU A 49 0.72 -3.90 -0.38
C LEU A 49 1.78 -2.85 -0.05
N PHE A 50 1.99 -1.91 -0.96
CA PHE A 50 2.94 -0.80 -0.80
C PHE A 50 2.59 0.10 0.37
N VAL A 51 1.33 0.53 0.48
CA VAL A 51 0.88 1.36 1.61
C VAL A 51 0.98 0.59 2.93
N ALA A 52 0.60 -0.69 2.95
CA ALA A 52 0.79 -1.57 4.11
C ALA A 52 2.26 -1.69 4.53
N HIS A 53 3.17 -1.85 3.57
CA HIS A 53 4.60 -1.93 3.83
C HIS A 53 5.14 -0.64 4.46
N CYS A 54 4.87 0.51 3.84
CA CYS A 54 5.33 1.81 4.34
C CYS A 54 4.83 2.09 5.76
N LEU A 55 3.55 1.80 6.03
CA LEU A 55 2.97 1.98 7.35
C LEU A 55 3.52 0.97 8.36
N ARG A 56 3.72 -0.30 7.99
CA ARG A 56 4.28 -1.30 8.89
C ARG A 56 5.71 -0.98 9.31
N VAL A 57 6.53 -0.46 8.39
CA VAL A 57 7.91 -0.05 8.69
C VAL A 57 7.91 1.15 9.66
N ALA A 58 7.06 2.15 9.41
CA ALA A 58 7.03 3.36 10.23
C ALA A 58 6.27 3.22 11.55
N LEU A 59 5.22 2.38 11.57
CA LEU A 59 4.25 2.21 12.65
C LEU A 59 3.99 0.71 12.87
N PRO A 60 4.94 -0.02 13.50
CA PRO A 60 4.89 -1.49 13.58
C PRO A 60 3.65 -2.04 14.31
N GLU A 61 3.14 -1.29 15.28
CA GLU A 61 1.99 -1.67 16.11
C GLU A 61 0.64 -1.21 15.52
N GLU A 62 0.65 -0.43 14.44
CA GLU A 62 -0.57 0.10 13.84
C GLU A 62 -1.40 -1.02 13.17
N LYS A 63 -2.70 -1.01 13.43
CA LYS A 63 -3.60 -2.05 12.93
C LYS A 63 -3.98 -1.75 11.48
N LEU A 64 -3.31 -2.43 10.56
CA LEU A 64 -3.64 -2.36 9.13
C LEU A 64 -5.03 -2.97 8.83
N PRO A 65 -5.65 -2.61 7.70
CA PRO A 65 -6.90 -3.24 7.26
C PRO A 65 -6.77 -4.76 7.17
N ALA A 66 -7.82 -5.50 7.52
CA ALA A 66 -7.83 -6.97 7.48
C ALA A 66 -7.54 -7.55 6.07
N ALA A 67 -7.86 -6.80 5.02
CA ALA A 67 -7.57 -7.16 3.63
C ALA A 67 -6.80 -6.02 2.95
N PRO A 68 -5.49 -5.86 3.25
CA PRO A 68 -4.72 -4.68 2.85
C PRO A 68 -4.46 -4.63 1.34
N LEU A 69 -4.53 -5.76 0.63
CA LEU A 69 -4.40 -5.80 -0.84
C LEU A 69 -5.60 -5.15 -1.56
N VAL A 70 -6.76 -5.01 -0.90
CA VAL A 70 -7.96 -4.43 -1.49
C VAL A 70 -7.96 -2.92 -1.26
N ALA A 71 -7.63 -2.14 -2.29
CA ALA A 71 -7.53 -0.67 -2.20
C ALA A 71 -8.70 0.00 -1.47
N ARG A 72 -9.95 -0.38 -1.78
CA ARG A 72 -11.14 0.23 -1.14
C ARG A 72 -11.28 -0.06 0.36
N ARG A 73 -10.62 -1.09 0.91
CA ARG A 73 -10.65 -1.40 2.36
C ARG A 73 -9.93 -0.33 3.19
N TRP A 74 -9.00 0.40 2.57
CA TRP A 74 -8.28 1.49 3.21
C TRP A 74 -9.15 2.70 3.54
N SER A 75 -10.35 2.83 2.97
CA SER A 75 -11.25 3.94 3.30
C SER A 75 -11.80 3.88 4.74
N ARG A 76 -11.48 2.83 5.48
CA ARG A 76 -11.88 2.61 6.89
C ARG A 76 -10.66 2.66 7.83
N PHE A 77 -9.48 2.99 7.32
CA PHE A 77 -8.23 3.01 8.06
C PHE A 77 -7.90 4.45 8.50
N GLY A 78 -7.33 4.58 9.70
CA GLY A 78 -6.92 5.86 10.25
C GLY A 78 -8.09 6.76 10.65
N VAL A 79 -7.82 8.06 10.62
CA VAL A 79 -8.78 9.12 10.97
C VAL A 79 -9.05 9.96 9.71
N GLU A 80 -10.31 10.27 9.45
CA GLU A 80 -10.70 11.13 8.33
C GLU A 80 -10.07 12.52 8.47
N CYS A 81 -9.50 13.03 7.38
CA CYS A 81 -8.84 14.32 7.34
C CYS A 81 -8.90 14.92 5.93
N ASP A 82 -8.64 16.23 5.85
CA ASP A 82 -8.43 16.89 4.57
C ASP A 82 -7.15 16.37 3.89
N PRO A 83 -7.10 16.33 2.54
CA PRO A 83 -5.91 15.91 1.80
C PRO A 83 -4.66 16.69 2.23
N GLN A 84 -3.64 15.97 2.69
CA GLN A 84 -2.39 16.55 3.18
C GLN A 84 -1.24 15.56 2.98
N PRO A 85 0.02 16.01 2.96
CA PRO A 85 1.18 15.13 2.80
C PRO A 85 1.16 13.95 3.78
N GLY A 86 1.20 12.73 3.24
CA GLY A 86 1.16 11.48 4.01
C GLY A 86 -0.23 10.92 4.26
N ALA A 87 -1.32 11.63 3.97
CA ALA A 87 -2.67 11.08 4.09
C ALA A 87 -2.85 9.85 3.20
N VAL A 88 -3.52 8.81 3.69
CA VAL A 88 -3.86 7.65 2.85
C VAL A 88 -5.04 8.00 1.94
N LEU A 89 -4.77 8.16 0.66
CA LEU A 89 -5.78 8.51 -0.35
C LEU A 89 -6.37 7.25 -0.99
N VAL A 90 -7.70 7.17 -1.08
CA VAL A 90 -8.41 5.97 -1.55
C VAL A 90 -9.36 6.30 -2.70
N PHE A 91 -9.00 5.86 -3.90
CA PHE A 91 -9.75 6.08 -5.14
C PHE A 91 -10.67 4.90 -5.45
N TRP A 92 -11.75 5.15 -6.18
CA TRP A 92 -12.65 4.12 -6.71
C TRP A 92 -12.56 4.09 -8.23
N ARG A 93 -12.90 2.94 -8.83
CA ARG A 93 -12.90 2.75 -10.28
C ARG A 93 -14.20 2.08 -10.71
N GLY A 94 -14.85 2.64 -11.73
CA GLY A 94 -16.13 2.17 -12.27
C GLY A 94 -17.33 2.60 -11.41
N SER A 95 -17.40 2.13 -10.16
CA SER A 95 -18.48 2.48 -9.22
C SER A 95 -17.95 2.89 -7.86
N ARG A 96 -18.59 3.90 -7.25
CA ARG A 96 -18.29 4.38 -5.90
C ARG A 96 -18.59 3.33 -4.82
N SER A 97 -19.57 2.46 -5.08
CA SER A 97 -19.91 1.30 -4.22
C SER A 97 -19.15 0.03 -4.59
N GLY A 98 -18.33 0.06 -5.66
CA GLY A 98 -17.55 -1.09 -6.11
C GLY A 98 -16.31 -1.36 -5.24
N TRP A 99 -15.73 -2.55 -5.42
CA TRP A 99 -14.53 -2.99 -4.71
C TRP A 99 -13.22 -2.55 -5.39
N SER A 100 -13.30 -2.18 -6.68
CA SER A 100 -12.14 -1.80 -7.49
C SER A 100 -11.72 -0.36 -7.22
N GLY A 101 -10.42 -0.13 -7.15
CA GLY A 101 -9.88 1.20 -6.86
C GLY A 101 -8.36 1.22 -6.84
N HIS A 102 -7.82 2.26 -6.22
CA HIS A 102 -6.40 2.46 -5.97
C HIS A 102 -6.21 3.10 -4.60
N VAL A 103 -5.07 2.86 -3.96
CA VAL A 103 -4.70 3.49 -2.69
C VAL A 103 -3.25 3.97 -2.79
N GLY A 104 -2.96 5.12 -2.20
CA GLY A 104 -1.64 5.74 -2.17
C GLY A 104 -1.56 6.82 -1.09
N PHE A 105 -0.52 7.64 -1.18
CA PHE A 105 -0.33 8.83 -0.34
C PHE A 105 -0.47 10.11 -1.16
#